data_AF-A0A4Q9GUF2-F1
#
_entry.id   AF-A0A4Q9GUF2-F1
#
_cell.length_a   1.000
_cell.length_b   1.000
_cell.length_c   1.000
_cell.angle_alpha   90.00
_cell.angle_beta   90.00
_cell.angle_gamma   90.00
#
_symmetry.space_group_name_H-M   'P 1'
#
loop_
_entity.id
_entity.type
_entity.pdbx_description
1 polymer ?
#
loop_
_entity_poly.entity_id
_entity_poly.type
_entity_poly.pdbx_seq_one_letter_code
_entity_poly.pdbx_strand_id
1 'polypeptide(L)'
;MSETEILSYVGAITGVIGALTGIAGSIMGYLSYRKSNEVKALELRLELTKLGQDTFFKAEGLGELMARAKRSREAVSAAMGMRKSGAMVQWRQQYAADEESLSGINESVDELNIDYSSADLKAIEKALGEVHGLRSIVIAIADRYTASIEEDDRNREFLRDQAHARHNQKL
;
A
#
# COMPACT_ATOMS: atom_id res chain seq x y z
N MET A 1 -61.79 -24.14 -38.91
CA MET A 1 -60.70 -23.40 -38.27
C MET A 1 -59.42 -24.01 -38.79
N SER A 2 -58.70 -23.27 -39.62
CA SER A 2 -57.63 -23.82 -40.46
C SER A 2 -56.37 -24.07 -39.63
N GLU A 3 -55.65 -25.14 -39.93
CA GLU A 3 -54.39 -25.55 -39.27
C GLU A 3 -53.34 -24.41 -39.30
N THR A 4 -53.41 -23.56 -40.32
CA THR A 4 -52.63 -22.33 -40.51
C THR A 4 -52.93 -21.22 -39.49
N GLU A 5 -54.19 -21.09 -39.03
CA GLU A 5 -54.56 -20.08 -38.01
C GLU A 5 -54.08 -20.50 -36.62
N ILE A 6 -54.09 -21.79 -36.31
CA ILE A 6 -53.61 -22.33 -35.03
C ILE A 6 -52.08 -22.19 -34.92
N LEU A 7 -51.34 -22.50 -35.99
CA LEU A 7 -49.88 -22.34 -36.03
C LEU A 7 -49.46 -20.87 -35.89
N SER A 8 -50.19 -19.97 -36.54
CA SER A 8 -49.95 -18.51 -36.47
C SER A 8 -50.27 -17.95 -35.08
N TYR A 9 -51.36 -18.41 -34.44
CA TYR A 9 -51.75 -18.00 -33.09
C TYR A 9 -50.74 -18.48 -32.03
N VAL A 10 -50.30 -19.75 -32.12
CA VAL A 10 -49.27 -20.30 -31.22
C VAL A 10 -47.93 -19.59 -31.44
N GLY A 11 -47.50 -19.37 -32.69
CA GLY A 11 -46.28 -18.64 -33.01
C GLY A 11 -46.29 -17.19 -32.51
N ALA A 12 -47.43 -16.50 -32.62
CA ALA A 12 -47.60 -15.15 -32.10
C ALA A 12 -47.52 -15.11 -30.55
N ILE A 13 -48.19 -16.05 -29.86
CA ILE A 13 -48.15 -16.13 -28.40
C ILE A 13 -46.76 -16.48 -27.88
N THR A 14 -46.09 -17.46 -28.49
CA THR A 14 -44.71 -17.83 -28.13
C THR A 14 -43.74 -16.67 -28.39
N GLY A 15 -43.93 -15.91 -29.48
CA GLY A 15 -43.15 -14.71 -29.77
C GLY A 15 -43.34 -13.59 -28.75
N VAL A 16 -44.57 -13.34 -28.31
CA VAL A 16 -44.89 -12.34 -27.27
C VAL A 16 -44.31 -12.73 -25.91
N ILE A 17 -44.45 -14.00 -25.51
CA ILE A 17 -43.89 -14.51 -24.25
C ILE A 17 -42.35 -14.48 -24.29
N GLY A 18 -41.74 -14.83 -25.43
CA GLY A 18 -40.29 -14.74 -25.63
C GLY A 18 -39.76 -13.30 -25.54
N ALA A 19 -40.47 -12.34 -26.14
CA ALA A 19 -40.10 -10.92 -26.09
C ALA A 19 -40.20 -10.34 -24.66
N LEU A 20 -41.27 -10.68 -23.92
CA LEU A 20 -41.44 -10.25 -22.52
C LEU A 20 -40.36 -10.83 -21.61
N THR A 21 -39.99 -12.09 -21.80
CA THR A 21 -38.91 -12.75 -21.06
C THR A 21 -37.54 -12.12 -21.35
N GLY A 22 -37.28 -11.76 -22.62
CA GLY A 22 -36.04 -11.08 -23.03
C GLY A 22 -35.88 -9.68 -22.44
N ILE A 23 -36.96 -8.90 -22.35
CA ILE A 23 -36.95 -7.57 -21.72
C ILE A 23 -36.73 -7.68 -20.20
N ALA A 24 -37.39 -8.62 -19.54
CA ALA A 24 -37.20 -8.88 -18.11
C ALA A 24 -35.75 -9.32 -17.80
N GLY A 25 -35.16 -10.18 -18.63
CA GLY A 25 -33.76 -10.60 -18.52
C GLY A 25 -32.77 -9.46 -18.74
N SER A 26 -33.06 -8.56 -19.68
CA SER A 26 -32.22 -7.37 -19.96
C SER A 26 -32.26 -6.37 -18.80
N ILE A 27 -33.44 -6.13 -18.21
CA ILE A 27 -33.61 -5.26 -17.04
C ILE A 27 -32.94 -5.88 -15.81
N MET A 28 -33.11 -7.19 -15.56
CA MET A 28 -32.44 -7.89 -14.46
C MET A 28 -30.93 -7.95 -14.64
N GLY A 29 -30.43 -8.12 -15.86
CA GLY A 29 -29.01 -8.02 -16.18
C GLY A 29 -28.45 -6.63 -15.88
N TYR A 30 -29.18 -5.57 -16.25
CA TYR A 30 -28.80 -4.17 -15.96
C TYR A 30 -28.84 -3.85 -14.45
N LEU A 31 -29.88 -4.30 -13.73
CA LEU A 31 -29.98 -4.15 -12.27
C LEU A 31 -28.90 -4.94 -11.54
N SER A 32 -28.60 -6.16 -11.99
CA SER A 32 -27.52 -6.99 -11.47
C SER A 32 -26.15 -6.35 -11.72
N TYR A 33 -25.91 -5.79 -12.91
CA TYR A 33 -24.70 -5.05 -13.24
C TYR A 33 -24.52 -3.81 -12.35
N ARG A 34 -25.60 -3.03 -12.14
CA ARG A 34 -25.57 -1.86 -11.25
C ARG A 34 -25.33 -2.25 -9.80
N LYS A 35 -26.04 -3.27 -9.29
CA LYS A 35 -25.86 -3.78 -7.92
C LYS A 35 -24.46 -4.38 -7.72
N SER A 36 -23.91 -5.06 -8.73
CA SER A 36 -22.56 -5.59 -8.70
C SER A 36 -21.51 -4.48 -8.65
N ASN A 37 -21.72 -3.37 -9.36
CA ASN A 37 -20.84 -2.20 -9.27
C ASN A 37 -20.94 -1.51 -7.90
N GLU A 38 -22.14 -1.44 -7.32
CA GLU A 38 -22.33 -0.89 -5.96
C GLU A 38 -21.64 -1.75 -4.89
N VAL A 39 -21.74 -3.09 -4.99
CA VAL A 39 -21.02 -4.02 -4.10
C VAL A 39 -19.50 -3.91 -4.29
N LYS A 40 -19.01 -3.89 -5.54
CA LYS A 40 -17.58 -3.74 -5.84
C LYS A 40 -17.04 -2.39 -5.32
N ALA A 41 -17.80 -1.31 -5.48
CA ALA A 41 -17.42 -0.01 -4.94
C ALA A 41 -17.34 -0.03 -3.41
N LEU A 42 -18.27 -0.72 -2.73
CA LEU A 42 -18.23 -0.89 -1.27
C LEU A 42 -17.00 -1.70 -0.83
N GLU A 43 -16.70 -2.81 -1.51
CA GLU A 43 -15.51 -3.63 -1.23
C GLU A 43 -14.21 -2.83 -1.40
N LEU A 44 -14.07 -2.11 -2.53
CA LEU A 44 -12.89 -1.30 -2.79
C LEU A 44 -12.74 -0.12 -1.82
N ARG A 45 -13.85 0.47 -1.36
CA ARG A 45 -13.81 1.50 -0.30
C ARG A 45 -13.31 0.94 1.03
N LEU A 46 -13.78 -0.26 1.39
CA LEU A 46 -13.32 -0.94 2.60
C LEU A 46 -11.84 -1.28 2.50
N GLU A 47 -11.40 -1.76 1.33
CA GLU A 47 -9.99 -2.03 1.04
C GLU A 47 -9.15 -0.77 1.13
N LEU A 48 -9.57 0.32 0.47
CA LEU A 48 -8.90 1.62 0.51
C LEU A 48 -8.75 2.13 1.95
N THR A 49 -9.81 2.01 2.76
CA THR A 49 -9.79 2.42 4.17
C THR A 49 -8.78 1.60 4.97
N LYS A 50 -8.80 0.27 4.83
CA LYS A 50 -7.85 -0.62 5.52
C LYS A 50 -6.42 -0.35 5.10
N LEU A 51 -6.20 -0.18 3.79
CA LEU A 51 -4.89 0.05 3.21
C LEU A 51 -4.33 1.41 3.64
N GLY A 52 -5.18 2.45 3.65
CA GLY A 52 -4.83 3.78 4.12
C GLY A 52 -4.44 3.78 5.60
N GLN A 53 -5.25 3.13 6.45
CA GLN A 53 -4.97 3.00 7.89
C GLN A 53 -3.67 2.23 8.17
N ASP A 54 -3.44 1.09 7.52
CA ASP A 54 -2.20 0.32 7.69
C ASP A 54 -0.97 1.10 7.23
N THR A 55 -1.10 1.85 6.11
CA THR A 55 -0.03 2.70 5.59
C THR A 55 0.29 3.84 6.54
N PHE A 56 -0.74 4.50 7.09
CA PHE A 56 -0.58 5.58 8.06
C PHE A 56 0.09 5.09 9.34
N PHE A 57 -0.40 3.99 9.93
CA PHE A 57 0.18 3.45 11.15
C PHE A 57 1.66 3.07 10.98
N LYS A 58 2.03 2.55 9.81
CA LYS A 58 3.44 2.26 9.47
C LYS A 58 4.26 3.53 9.27
N ALA A 59 3.69 4.57 8.66
CA ALA A 59 4.36 5.85 8.45
C ALA A 59 4.59 6.61 9.76
N GLU A 60 3.63 6.57 10.70
CA GLU A 60 3.72 7.23 12.00
C GLU A 60 4.95 6.75 12.81
N GLY A 61 5.22 5.44 12.81
CA GLY A 61 6.40 4.87 13.49
C GLY A 61 7.73 5.07 12.76
N LEU A 62 7.69 5.54 11.51
CA LEU A 62 8.87 5.57 10.65
C LEU A 62 9.88 6.63 11.08
N GLY A 63 9.40 7.80 11.52
CA GLY A 63 10.26 8.89 11.99
C GLY A 63 11.11 8.47 13.19
N GLU A 64 10.53 7.75 14.15
CA GLU A 64 11.27 7.24 15.30
C GLU A 64 12.29 6.17 14.89
N LEU A 65 11.91 5.24 14.01
CA LEU A 65 12.80 4.21 13.48
C LEU A 65 14.02 4.84 12.77
N MET A 66 13.78 5.82 11.91
CA MET A 66 14.81 6.57 11.20
C MET A 66 15.74 7.29 12.18
N ALA A 67 15.20 8.00 13.17
CA ALA A 67 15.98 8.69 14.18
C ALA A 67 16.84 7.72 15.00
N ARG A 68 16.31 6.54 15.35
CA ARG A 68 17.05 5.47 16.02
C ARG A 68 18.19 4.94 15.14
N ALA A 69 17.92 4.65 13.87
CA ALA A 69 18.92 4.18 12.92
C ALA A 69 20.05 5.20 12.73
N LYS A 70 19.73 6.49 12.65
CA LYS A 70 20.72 7.57 12.59
C LYS A 70 21.65 7.58 13.79
N ARG A 71 21.10 7.55 15.01
CA ARG A 71 21.90 7.50 16.25
C ARG A 71 22.80 6.27 16.28
N SER A 72 22.27 5.11 15.90
CA SER A 72 23.02 3.85 15.81
C SER A 72 24.20 3.98 14.84
N ARG A 73 23.92 4.43 13.60
CA ARG A 73 24.91 4.52 12.53
C ARG A 73 26.02 5.50 12.85
N GLU A 74 25.68 6.65 13.43
CA GLU A 74 26.66 7.65 13.84
C GLU A 74 27.58 7.14 14.95
N ALA A 75 27.04 6.42 15.93
CA ALA A 75 27.82 5.82 17.03
C ALA A 75 28.79 4.74 16.51
N VAL A 76 28.29 3.83 15.68
CA VAL A 76 29.10 2.74 15.10
C VAL A 76 30.17 3.29 14.16
N SER A 77 29.80 4.23 13.27
CA SER A 77 30.76 4.85 12.35
C SER A 77 31.82 5.66 13.08
N ALA A 78 31.49 6.29 14.21
CA ALA A 78 32.48 6.96 15.05
C ALA A 78 33.45 5.96 15.69
N ALA A 79 32.95 4.85 16.25
CA ALA A 79 33.77 3.81 16.87
C ALA A 79 34.70 3.11 15.86
N MET A 80 34.25 2.96 14.60
CA MET A 80 35.04 2.39 13.50
C MET A 80 35.96 3.40 12.81
N GLY A 81 35.92 4.68 13.18
CA GLY A 81 36.69 5.74 12.50
C GLY A 81 36.18 6.10 11.09
N MET A 82 34.98 5.65 10.71
CA MET A 82 34.38 5.82 9.38
C MET A 82 33.45 7.04 9.27
N ARG A 83 33.40 7.93 10.27
CA ARG A 83 32.48 9.08 10.31
C ARG A 83 32.62 10.07 9.15
N LYS A 84 33.80 10.14 8.52
CA LYS A 84 34.11 10.98 7.35
C LYS A 84 34.23 10.18 6.04
N SER A 85 33.79 8.92 6.03
CA SER A 85 33.85 8.07 4.84
C SER A 85 32.83 8.51 3.78
N GLY A 86 33.09 8.18 2.51
CA GLY A 86 32.13 8.37 1.43
C GLY A 86 30.82 7.60 1.65
N ALA A 87 30.89 6.41 2.25
CA ALA A 87 29.71 5.63 2.63
C ALA A 87 28.80 6.39 3.62
N MET A 88 29.40 7.08 4.60
CA MET A 88 28.64 7.89 5.56
C MET A 88 28.04 9.15 4.92
N VAL A 89 28.69 9.70 3.89
CA VAL A 89 28.12 10.82 3.11
C VAL A 89 26.90 10.34 2.32
N GLN A 90 27.01 9.22 1.59
CA GLN A 90 25.89 8.63 0.85
C GLN A 90 24.73 8.26 1.77
N TRP A 91 25.02 7.66 2.92
CA TRP A 91 23.98 7.32 3.90
C TRP A 91 23.24 8.56 4.40
N ARG A 92 23.94 9.68 4.65
CA ARG A 92 23.28 10.94 5.07
C ARG A 92 22.44 11.55 3.96
N GLN A 93 22.87 11.47 2.71
CA GLN A 93 22.08 11.93 1.57
C GLN A 93 20.81 11.10 1.42
N GLN A 94 20.91 9.77 1.54
CA GLN A 94 19.74 8.89 1.56
C GLN A 94 18.81 9.22 2.73
N TYR A 95 19.36 9.48 3.92
CA TYR A 95 18.57 9.88 5.08
C TYR A 95 17.78 11.16 4.85
N ALA A 96 18.41 12.18 4.28
CA ALA A 96 17.73 13.43 3.97
C ALA A 96 16.61 13.23 2.93
N ALA A 97 16.86 12.43 1.89
CA ALA A 97 15.85 12.12 0.87
C ALA A 97 14.66 11.32 1.44
N ASP A 98 14.92 10.37 2.33
CA ASP A 98 13.88 9.58 3.00
C ASP A 98 13.10 10.43 4.01
N GLU A 99 13.75 11.42 4.66
CA GLU A 99 13.10 12.36 5.57
C GLU A 99 12.15 13.31 4.82
N GLU A 100 12.58 13.82 3.66
CA GLU A 100 11.73 14.59 2.74
C GLU A 100 10.55 13.74 2.24
N SER A 101 10.81 12.49 1.86
CA SER A 101 9.76 11.55 1.42
C SER A 101 8.73 11.29 2.52
N LEU A 102 9.16 11.11 3.76
CA LEU A 102 8.28 10.92 4.91
C LEU A 102 7.43 12.16 5.19
N SER A 103 8.00 13.36 5.06
CA SER A 103 7.26 14.62 5.17
C SER A 103 6.14 14.69 4.11
N GLY A 104 6.48 14.39 2.85
CA GLY A 104 5.49 14.38 1.76
C GLY A 104 4.41 13.32 1.93
N ILE A 105 4.73 12.15 2.49
CA ILE A 105 3.75 11.12 2.83
C ILE A 105 2.78 11.62 3.91
N ASN A 106 3.29 12.25 4.98
CA ASN A 106 2.45 12.76 6.06
C ASN A 106 1.49 13.85 5.57
N GLU A 107 1.94 14.72 4.67
CA GLU A 107 1.07 15.71 4.02
C GLU A 107 0.00 15.06 3.11
N SER A 108 0.37 13.99 2.40
CA SER A 108 -0.55 13.25 1.51
C SER A 108 -1.59 12.43 2.27
N VAL A 109 -1.32 12.02 3.51
CA VAL A 109 -2.28 11.22 4.30
C VAL A 109 -3.51 12.04 4.71
N ASP A 110 -3.35 13.34 4.95
CA ASP A 110 -4.51 14.22 5.23
C ASP A 110 -5.45 14.30 4.02
N GLU A 111 -4.93 14.24 2.79
CA GLU A 111 -5.71 14.17 1.55
C GLU A 111 -6.36 12.80 1.33
N LEU A 112 -5.85 11.72 1.95
CA LEU A 112 -6.45 10.38 1.86
C LEU A 112 -7.59 10.16 2.86
N ASN A 113 -7.78 11.06 3.82
CA ASN A 113 -8.90 11.04 4.77
C ASN A 113 -10.20 11.65 4.18
N ILE A 114 -10.31 11.73 2.85
CA ILE A 114 -11.52 12.16 2.14
C ILE A 114 -12.61 11.09 2.30
N ASP A 115 -13.84 11.52 2.54
CA ASP A 115 -14.99 10.62 2.54
C ASP A 115 -15.29 10.12 1.11
N TYR A 116 -14.91 8.87 0.82
CA TYR A 116 -15.16 8.20 -0.46
C TYR A 116 -16.59 7.62 -0.58
N SER A 117 -17.49 7.88 0.38
CA SER A 117 -18.88 7.35 0.38
C SER A 117 -19.68 7.72 -0.89
N SER A 118 -19.30 8.79 -1.57
CA SER A 118 -19.93 9.26 -2.81
C SER A 118 -19.04 9.12 -4.06
N ALA A 119 -17.81 8.62 -3.92
CA ALA A 119 -16.86 8.48 -5.02
C ALA A 119 -17.30 7.38 -6.01
N ASP A 120 -17.09 7.61 -7.31
CA ASP A 120 -17.33 6.60 -8.34
C ASP A 120 -16.26 5.50 -8.31
N LEU A 121 -16.56 4.37 -8.96
CA LEU A 121 -15.68 3.19 -8.97
C LEU A 121 -14.27 3.51 -9.50
N LYS A 122 -14.16 4.39 -10.51
CA LYS A 122 -12.90 4.72 -11.16
C LYS A 122 -12.02 5.60 -10.26
N ALA A 123 -12.63 6.52 -9.51
CA ALA A 123 -11.95 7.34 -8.53
C ALA A 123 -11.42 6.48 -7.36
N ILE A 124 -12.19 5.49 -6.90
CA ILE A 124 -11.76 4.55 -5.86
C ILE A 124 -10.59 3.68 -6.36
N GLU A 125 -10.65 3.15 -7.58
CA GLU A 125 -9.55 2.37 -8.18
C GLU A 125 -8.26 3.21 -8.31
N LYS A 126 -8.38 4.50 -8.69
CA LYS A 126 -7.22 5.42 -8.74
C LYS A 126 -6.62 5.66 -7.37
N ALA A 127 -7.46 5.99 -6.37
CA ALA A 127 -7.02 6.23 -5.00
C ALA A 127 -6.35 4.99 -4.40
N LEU A 128 -6.87 3.79 -4.67
CA LEU A 128 -6.26 2.53 -4.22
C LEU A 128 -4.84 2.36 -4.79
N GLY A 129 -4.65 2.69 -6.08
CA GLY A 129 -3.33 2.69 -6.70
C GLY A 129 -2.35 3.67 -6.04
N GLU A 130 -2.81 4.88 -5.70
CA GLU A 130 -2.00 5.90 -5.02
C GLU A 130 -1.59 5.46 -3.61
N VAL A 131 -2.53 4.93 -2.82
CA VAL A 131 -2.24 4.40 -1.47
C VAL A 131 -1.29 3.19 -1.54
N HIS A 132 -1.43 2.31 -2.53
CA HIS A 132 -0.47 1.22 -2.73
C HIS A 132 0.94 1.74 -3.04
N GLY A 133 1.06 2.77 -3.87
CA GLY A 133 2.34 3.43 -4.15
C GLY A 133 2.98 3.96 -2.88
N LEU A 134 2.22 4.70 -2.06
CA LEU A 134 2.68 5.22 -0.77
C LEU A 134 3.11 4.10 0.17
N ARG A 135 2.30 3.03 0.29
CA ARG A 135 2.63 1.85 1.09
C ARG A 135 3.97 1.23 0.69
N SER A 136 4.22 1.07 -0.61
CA SER A 136 5.47 0.52 -1.11
C SER A 136 6.68 1.39 -0.69
N ILE A 137 6.54 2.71 -0.72
CA ILE A 137 7.59 3.63 -0.27
C ILE A 137 7.82 3.48 1.24
N VAL A 138 6.75 3.50 2.05
CA VAL A 138 6.83 3.34 3.52
C VAL A 138 7.53 2.03 3.90
N ILE A 139 7.16 0.91 3.27
CA ILE A 139 7.78 -0.39 3.51
C ILE A 139 9.26 -0.37 3.13
N ALA A 140 9.60 0.18 1.95
CA ALA A 140 10.99 0.22 1.50
C ALA A 140 11.89 1.03 2.44
N ILE A 141 11.39 2.14 2.98
CA ILE A 141 12.10 2.95 3.99
C ILE A 141 12.25 2.14 5.29
N ALA A 142 11.17 1.53 5.78
CA ALA A 142 11.18 0.74 7.02
C ALA A 142 12.17 -0.43 6.97
N ASP A 143 12.15 -1.19 5.88
CA ASP A 143 13.05 -2.33 5.66
C ASP A 143 14.51 -1.87 5.63
N ARG A 144 14.80 -0.76 4.93
CA ARG A 144 16.16 -0.20 4.83
C ARG A 144 16.73 0.18 6.19
N TYR A 145 15.95 0.85 7.03
CA TYR A 145 16.43 1.28 8.35
C TYR A 145 16.48 0.16 9.37
N THR A 146 15.59 -0.82 9.28
CA THR A 146 15.67 -2.05 10.08
C THR A 146 16.96 -2.81 9.75
N ALA A 147 17.23 -3.04 8.46
CA ALA A 147 18.47 -3.68 8.01
C ALA A 147 19.73 -2.88 8.40
N SER A 148 19.66 -1.54 8.36
CA SER A 148 20.75 -0.67 8.80
C SER A 148 21.06 -0.84 10.30
N ILE A 149 20.03 -0.99 11.14
CA ILE A 149 20.22 -1.22 12.59
C ILE A 149 20.80 -2.60 12.84
N GLU A 150 20.32 -3.63 12.15
CA GLU A 150 20.86 -5.00 12.27
C GLU A 150 22.34 -5.07 11.87
N GLU A 151 22.73 -4.36 10.81
CA GLU A 151 24.13 -4.25 10.42
C GLU A 151 24.98 -3.55 11.49
N ASP A 152 24.47 -2.46 12.05
CA ASP A 152 25.14 -1.76 13.15
C ASP A 152 25.26 -2.61 14.42
N ASP A 153 24.25 -3.43 14.74
CA ASP A 153 24.28 -4.38 15.85
C ASP A 153 25.42 -5.40 15.65
N ARG A 154 25.55 -5.97 14.45
CA ARG A 154 26.67 -6.87 14.10
C ARG A 154 28.03 -6.17 14.23
N ASN A 155 28.14 -4.92 13.77
CA ASN A 155 29.37 -4.15 13.91
C ASN A 155 29.71 -3.86 15.38
N ARG A 156 28.71 -3.60 16.23
CA ARG A 156 28.92 -3.42 17.67
C ARG A 156 29.43 -4.69 18.35
N GLU A 157 28.90 -5.85 17.97
CA GLU A 157 29.38 -7.15 18.45
C GLU A 157 30.86 -7.36 18.07
N PHE A 158 31.20 -7.16 16.80
CA PHE A 158 32.58 -7.27 16.33
C PHE A 158 33.57 -6.33 17.06
N LEU A 159 33.16 -5.09 17.34
CA LEU A 159 33.99 -4.14 18.10
C LEU A 159 34.23 -4.59 19.55
N ARG A 160 33.22 -5.21 20.19
CA ARG A 160 33.35 -5.76 21.55
C ARG A 160 34.33 -6.92 21.56
N ASP A 161 34.22 -7.84 20.61
CA ASP A 161 35.13 -8.98 20.48
C ASP A 161 36.58 -8.53 20.26
N GLN A 162 36.80 -7.54 19.38
CA GLN A 162 38.12 -6.94 19.20
C GLN A 162 38.66 -6.29 20.48
N ALA A 163 37.82 -5.60 21.24
CA ALA A 163 38.22 -4.96 22.49
C ALA A 163 38.64 -6.01 23.54
N HIS A 164 37.88 -7.10 23.68
CA HIS A 164 38.21 -8.22 24.57
C HIS A 164 39.51 -8.91 24.16
N ALA A 165 39.70 -9.19 22.87
CA ALA A 165 40.93 -9.82 22.37
C ALA A 165 42.18 -8.96 22.64
N ARG A 166 42.09 -7.63 22.42
CA ARG A 166 43.20 -6.70 22.72
C ARG A 166 43.51 -6.57 24.20
N HIS A 167 42.51 -6.70 25.07
CA HIS A 167 42.72 -6.68 26.51
C HIS A 167 43.47 -7.93 26.98
N ASN A 168 43.05 -9.11 26.51
CA ASN A 168 43.66 -10.38 26.89
C ASN A 168 45.10 -10.56 26.37
N GLN A 169 45.48 -9.89 25.29
CA GLN A 169 46.87 -9.90 24.78
C GLN A 169 47.84 -8.99 25.56
N LYS A 170 47.32 -8.09 26.41
CA LYS A 170 48.15 -7.15 27.19
C LYS A 170 48.40 -7.59 28.63
N LEU A 171 47.77 -8.70 29.06
CA LEU A 171 47.99 -9.37 30.35
C LEU A 171 49.01 -10.50 30.15
#